data_AF-A0A5Q0MG07-F1
#
_entry.id   AF-A0A5Q0MG07-F1
#
_cell.length_a   1.000
_cell.length_b   1.000
_cell.length_c   1.000
_cell.angle_alpha   90.00
_cell.angle_beta   90.00
_cell.angle_gamma   90.00
#
_symmetry.space_group_name_H-M   'P 1'
#
loop_
_entity.id
_entity.type
_entity.pdbx_description
1 polymer ?
#
loop_
_entity_poly.entity_id
_entity_poly.type
_entity_poly.pdbx_seq_one_letter_code
_entity_poly.pdbx_strand_id
1 'polypeptide(L)'
;MVRVSRNRKTGPIPVTTTSANSCPPNCSFKGNGCYAESGPLAIHWRHVSKGLRGHTFDELLQEIATLRRHALWRHNQAGDLTPEAPGVIDARMLTRLAMANRGRRGFTYTHYPPTSVNQVAILNANRLGFTVNLSAETLVQADAYADLGIAPVVVVLPQRLTKPIRTPAGRQVIVCPASTGNSDCLNCGICQQRDRAAIVGFPAHGAGAQRVQAIFFEGRPS
;
A
#
# COMPACT_ATOMS: atom_id res chain seq x y z
N MET A 1 11.60 11.47 5.62
CA MET A 1 11.20 10.07 5.93
C MET A 1 11.22 9.87 7.45
N VAL A 2 10.51 8.88 8.01
CA VAL A 2 10.78 8.42 9.39
C VAL A 2 11.68 7.19 9.32
N ARG A 3 12.94 7.31 9.76
CA ARG A 3 13.94 6.24 9.62
C ARG A 3 13.69 5.02 10.51
N VAL A 4 13.09 5.22 11.68
CA VAL A 4 12.75 4.16 12.63
C VAL A 4 11.29 4.31 13.02
N SER A 5 10.42 3.48 12.45
CA SER A 5 8.99 3.49 12.75
C SER A 5 8.72 2.97 14.17
N ARG A 6 7.78 3.62 14.87
CA ARG A 6 7.21 3.13 16.14
C ARG A 6 5.89 2.38 15.94
N ASN A 7 5.48 2.16 14.68
CA ASN A 7 4.27 1.41 14.37
C ASN A 7 4.53 -0.09 14.53
N ARG A 8 3.81 -0.72 15.48
CA ARG A 8 3.92 -2.16 15.77
C ARG A 8 3.77 -3.04 14.53
N LYS A 9 2.91 -2.66 13.57
CA LYS A 9 2.69 -3.46 12.34
C LYS A 9 3.92 -3.45 11.43
N THR A 10 4.62 -2.33 11.35
CA THR A 10 5.80 -2.23 10.47
C THR A 10 7.06 -2.74 11.14
N GLY A 11 7.10 -2.75 12.48
CA GLY A 11 8.36 -2.84 13.21
C GLY A 11 9.23 -1.59 12.93
N PRO A 12 10.52 -1.62 13.31
CA PRO A 12 11.43 -0.48 13.19
C PRO A 12 11.97 -0.25 11.77
N ILE A 13 11.22 -0.59 10.72
CA ILE A 13 11.62 -0.27 9.34
C ILE A 13 11.43 1.23 9.05
N PRO A 14 12.19 1.80 8.09
CA PRO A 14 11.93 3.13 7.57
C PRO A 14 10.57 3.19 6.88
N VAL A 15 9.88 4.31 7.07
CA VAL A 15 8.55 4.55 6.53
C VAL A 15 8.39 5.98 6.06
N THR A 16 7.56 6.19 5.05
CA THR A 16 7.20 7.52 4.55
C THR A 16 5.70 7.79 4.68
N THR A 17 5.34 9.06 4.57
CA THR A 17 3.96 9.55 4.51
C THR A 17 3.91 10.58 3.40
N THR A 18 2.96 10.44 2.49
CA THR A 18 2.71 11.41 1.41
C THR A 18 1.44 12.18 1.71
N SER A 19 1.40 13.46 1.31
CA SER A 19 0.24 14.35 1.49
C SER A 19 -1.06 13.77 0.92
N ALA A 20 -2.20 14.16 1.49
CA ALA A 20 -3.52 13.62 1.14
C ALA A 20 -3.94 13.87 -0.32
N ASN A 21 -3.37 14.87 -0.98
CA ASN A 21 -3.58 15.11 -2.41
C ASN A 21 -2.97 14.02 -3.32
N SER A 22 -2.16 13.11 -2.77
CA SER A 22 -1.69 11.93 -3.49
C SER A 22 -2.74 10.82 -3.61
N CYS A 23 -3.82 10.85 -2.83
CA CYS A 23 -4.83 9.81 -2.92
C CYS A 23 -5.68 9.98 -4.19
N PRO A 24 -6.03 8.88 -4.90
CA PRO A 24 -6.89 8.98 -6.06
C PRO A 24 -8.28 9.50 -5.68
N PRO A 25 -8.96 10.26 -6.57
CA PRO A 25 -10.25 10.88 -6.27
C PRO A 25 -11.34 9.85 -5.95
N ASN A 26 -11.29 8.68 -6.60
CA ASN A 26 -12.31 7.62 -6.50
C ASN A 26 -11.96 6.55 -5.45
N CYS A 27 -11.07 6.85 -4.49
CA CYS A 27 -10.77 5.91 -3.41
C CYS A 27 -12.00 5.72 -2.52
N SER A 28 -12.54 4.50 -2.46
CA SER A 28 -13.77 4.18 -1.72
C SER A 28 -13.65 4.42 -0.21
N PHE A 29 -12.43 4.45 0.32
CA PHE A 29 -12.16 4.68 1.75
C PHE A 29 -12.04 6.16 2.11
N LYS A 30 -11.86 7.05 1.13
CA LYS A 30 -11.67 8.49 1.37
C LYS A 30 -12.94 9.10 1.96
N GLY A 31 -12.84 9.69 3.15
CA GLY A 31 -13.99 10.16 3.93
C GLY A 31 -14.91 9.04 4.43
N ASN A 32 -14.57 7.77 4.18
CA ASN A 32 -15.45 6.62 4.37
C ASN A 32 -14.73 5.47 5.09
N GLY A 33 -13.88 5.80 6.06
CA GLY A 33 -13.22 4.83 6.94
C GLY A 33 -11.74 4.56 6.62
N CYS A 34 -11.11 5.40 5.79
CA CYS A 34 -9.67 5.37 5.59
C CYS A 34 -8.93 5.40 6.93
N TYR A 35 -8.03 4.43 7.12
CA TYR A 35 -7.23 4.31 8.34
C TYR A 35 -6.45 5.59 8.67
N ALA A 36 -5.92 6.26 7.64
CA ALA A 36 -5.12 7.47 7.79
C ALA A 36 -5.92 8.70 8.26
N GLU A 37 -7.25 8.67 8.20
CA GLU A 37 -8.13 9.76 8.64
C GLU A 37 -8.42 9.74 10.15
N SER A 38 -7.92 8.73 10.88
CA SER A 38 -8.20 8.54 12.29
C SER A 38 -6.95 8.44 13.17
N GLY A 39 -7.12 8.72 14.47
CA GLY A 39 -6.10 8.55 15.50
C GLY A 39 -4.86 9.44 15.33
N PRO A 40 -3.73 9.09 15.96
CA PRO A 40 -2.49 9.87 15.90
C PRO A 40 -1.93 10.04 14.49
N LEU A 41 -2.14 9.05 13.62
CA LEU A 41 -1.69 9.11 12.23
C LEU A 41 -2.37 10.27 11.48
N ALA A 42 -3.65 10.54 11.74
CA ALA A 42 -4.38 11.65 11.11
C ALA A 42 -3.77 13.02 11.40
N ILE A 43 -3.28 13.23 12.64
CA ILE A 43 -2.62 14.49 13.03
C ILE A 43 -1.34 14.68 12.22
N HIS A 44 -0.50 13.64 12.17
CA HIS A 44 0.74 13.68 11.39
C HIS A 44 0.48 13.85 9.90
N TRP A 45 -0.50 13.13 9.36
CA TRP A 45 -0.86 13.20 7.95
C TRP A 45 -1.42 14.56 7.56
N ARG A 46 -2.20 15.21 8.44
CA ARG A 46 -2.66 16.59 8.25
C ARG A 46 -1.50 17.59 8.21
N HIS A 47 -0.50 17.45 9.08
CA HIS A 47 0.67 18.33 9.06
C HIS A 47 1.49 18.17 7.78
N VAL A 48 1.70 16.93 7.31
CA VAL A 48 2.34 16.67 6.01
C VAL A 48 1.52 17.27 4.87
N SER A 49 0.20 17.08 4.89
CA SER A 49 -0.70 17.59 3.84
C SER A 49 -0.79 19.12 3.80
N LYS A 50 -0.53 19.81 4.91
CA LYS A 50 -0.45 21.27 4.99
C LYS A 50 0.95 21.83 4.71
N GLY A 51 1.93 20.98 4.38
CA GLY A 51 3.32 21.41 4.18
C GLY A 51 4.05 21.83 5.47
N LEU A 52 3.48 21.55 6.65
CA LEU A 52 4.09 21.89 7.94
C LEU A 52 5.19 20.91 8.36
N ARG A 53 5.25 19.76 7.69
CA ARG A 53 6.28 18.71 7.87
C ARG A 53 6.49 18.01 6.54
N GLY A 54 7.69 17.49 6.33
CA GLY A 54 8.01 16.69 5.15
C GLY A 54 9.27 17.18 4.48
N HIS A 55 9.57 16.55 3.36
CA HIS A 55 10.68 16.90 2.49
C HIS A 55 10.12 17.11 1.09
N THR A 56 10.89 17.78 0.26
CA THR A 56 10.71 17.72 -1.19
C THR A 56 10.87 16.27 -1.68
N PHE A 57 10.38 16.01 -2.89
CA PHE A 57 10.54 14.69 -3.48
C PHE A 57 12.02 14.31 -3.68
N ASP A 58 12.84 15.27 -4.10
CA ASP A 58 14.26 15.03 -4.37
C ASP A 58 15.05 14.72 -3.09
N GLU A 59 14.77 15.43 -1.99
CA GLU A 59 15.31 15.11 -0.68
C GLU A 59 14.89 13.70 -0.21
N LEU A 60 13.63 13.31 -0.45
CA LEU A 60 13.20 11.94 -0.18
C LEU A 60 14.03 10.90 -0.97
N LEU A 61 14.28 11.14 -2.26
CA LEU A 61 15.10 10.22 -3.06
C LEU A 61 16.52 10.09 -2.51
N GLN A 62 17.13 11.21 -2.08
CA GLN A 62 18.43 11.22 -1.42
C GLN A 62 18.40 10.42 -0.11
N GLU A 63 17.37 10.62 0.72
CA GLU A 63 17.22 9.85 1.97
C GLU A 63 17.13 8.34 1.71
N ILE A 64 16.31 7.91 0.74
CA ILE A 64 16.19 6.49 0.37
C ILE A 64 17.55 5.93 -0.07
N ALA A 65 18.36 6.74 -0.76
CA ALA A 65 19.68 6.33 -1.21
C ALA A 65 20.68 6.05 -0.09
N THR A 66 20.49 6.67 1.08
CA THR A 66 21.30 6.42 2.27
C THR A 66 20.87 5.22 3.09
N LEU A 67 19.73 4.58 2.77
CA LEU A 67 19.31 3.38 3.49
C LEU A 67 20.30 2.24 3.27
N ARG A 68 20.54 1.45 4.33
CA ARG A 68 21.41 0.28 4.27
C ARG A 68 20.99 -0.61 3.09
N ARG A 69 21.98 -1.19 2.39
CA ARG A 69 21.72 -2.18 1.34
C ARG A 69 20.80 -3.29 1.86
N HIS A 70 19.84 -3.66 1.02
CA HIS A 70 18.78 -4.63 1.29
C HIS A 70 17.85 -4.28 2.46
N ALA A 71 17.87 -3.04 2.98
CA ALA A 71 16.92 -2.61 3.98
C ALA A 71 15.49 -2.67 3.43
N LEU A 72 14.62 -3.34 4.18
CA LEU A 72 13.18 -3.30 3.96
C LEU A 72 12.67 -1.94 4.43
N TRP A 73 11.84 -1.28 3.62
CA TRP A 73 11.20 -0.02 3.97
C TRP A 73 9.83 0.10 3.29
N ARG A 74 8.94 0.90 3.85
CA ARG A 74 7.57 1.05 3.34
C ARG A 74 7.26 2.48 2.93
N HIS A 75 6.90 2.63 1.67
CA HIS A 75 6.13 3.76 1.16
C HIS A 75 4.66 3.33 1.13
N ASN A 76 3.63 4.10 1.45
CA ASN A 76 3.54 4.99 2.59
C ASN A 76 2.74 4.34 3.75
N GLN A 77 2.78 4.99 4.92
CA GLN A 77 1.82 4.75 6.01
C GLN A 77 0.48 5.46 5.75
N ALA A 78 0.52 6.62 5.10
CA ALA A 78 -0.62 7.41 4.68
C ALA A 78 -0.29 8.19 3.39
N GLY A 79 -1.30 8.48 2.58
CA GLY A 79 -1.13 8.91 1.19
C GLY A 79 -0.88 7.74 0.24
N ASP A 80 -0.74 8.04 -1.04
CA ASP A 80 -0.54 7.08 -2.12
C ASP A 80 0.64 7.56 -3.01
N LEU A 81 0.76 7.02 -4.22
CA LEU A 81 1.75 7.42 -5.23
C LEU A 81 1.51 8.84 -5.73
N THR A 82 2.57 9.53 -6.18
CA THR A 82 2.45 10.90 -6.67
C THR A 82 1.58 10.97 -7.94
N PRO A 83 0.52 11.81 -7.97
CA PRO A 83 -0.30 11.99 -9.16
C PRO A 83 0.35 12.91 -10.19
N GLU A 84 0.11 12.62 -11.46
CA GLU A 84 0.24 13.60 -12.55
C GLU A 84 -1.08 14.35 -12.77
N ALA A 85 -2.20 13.62 -12.65
CA ALA A 85 -3.56 14.12 -12.80
C ALA A 85 -4.51 13.31 -11.89
N PRO A 86 -5.78 13.73 -11.73
CA PRO A 86 -6.77 12.97 -10.95
C PRO A 86 -6.89 11.51 -11.46
N GLY A 87 -6.53 10.54 -10.62
CA GLY A 87 -6.60 9.11 -10.96
C GLY A 87 -5.46 8.60 -11.84
N VAL A 88 -4.46 9.43 -12.16
CA VAL A 88 -3.28 9.05 -12.97
C VAL A 88 -2.00 9.22 -12.15
N ILE A 89 -1.20 8.16 -12.06
CA ILE A 89 0.11 8.16 -11.39
C ILE A 89 1.12 8.91 -12.27
N ASP A 90 1.95 9.79 -11.69
CA ASP A 90 3.12 10.34 -12.38
C ASP A 90 4.16 9.23 -12.56
N ALA A 91 4.19 8.66 -13.76
CA ALA A 91 5.05 7.53 -14.11
C ALA A 91 6.55 7.88 -14.01
N ARG A 92 6.92 9.14 -14.28
CA ARG A 92 8.30 9.62 -14.17
C ARG A 92 8.71 9.67 -12.71
N MET A 93 7.89 10.21 -11.83
CA MET A 93 8.17 10.26 -10.39
C MET A 93 8.22 8.86 -9.78
N LEU A 94 7.30 7.96 -10.13
CA LEU A 94 7.35 6.57 -9.68
C LEU A 94 8.63 5.86 -10.17
N THR A 95 9.07 6.12 -11.41
CA THR A 95 10.33 5.57 -11.93
C THR A 95 11.54 6.11 -11.17
N ARG A 96 11.58 7.41 -10.87
CA ARG A 96 12.64 8.02 -10.05
C ARG A 96 12.68 7.42 -8.63
N LEU A 97 11.52 7.19 -8.03
CA LEU A 97 11.40 6.50 -6.74
C LEU A 97 11.96 5.08 -6.80
N ALA A 98 11.59 4.33 -7.85
CA ALA A 98 12.07 2.96 -8.04
C ALA A 98 13.59 2.90 -8.27
N MET A 99 14.15 3.86 -9.02
CA MET A 99 15.61 4.02 -9.19
C MET A 99 16.30 4.33 -7.87
N ALA A 100 15.77 5.27 -7.08
CA ALA A 100 16.27 5.56 -5.74
C ALA A 100 16.07 4.38 -4.77
N ASN A 101 15.25 3.39 -5.09
CA ASN A 101 15.14 2.15 -4.33
C ASN A 101 16.17 1.09 -4.73
N ARG A 102 16.96 1.26 -5.79
CA ARG A 102 17.87 0.20 -6.29
C ARG A 102 18.80 -0.31 -5.19
N GLY A 103 18.80 -1.62 -4.95
CA GLY A 103 19.60 -2.26 -3.88
C GLY A 103 18.99 -2.13 -2.48
N ARG A 104 17.78 -1.55 -2.35
CA ARG A 104 16.91 -1.55 -1.16
C ARG A 104 15.68 -2.41 -1.46
N ARG A 105 14.88 -2.69 -0.44
CA ARG A 105 13.68 -3.54 -0.50
C ARG A 105 12.44 -2.69 -0.20
N GLY A 106 12.19 -1.67 -1.01
CA GLY A 106 11.03 -0.80 -0.87
C GLY A 106 9.76 -1.44 -1.41
N PHE A 107 8.65 -1.22 -0.71
CA PHE A 107 7.33 -1.60 -1.18
C PHE A 107 6.27 -0.56 -0.82
N THR A 108 5.16 -0.58 -1.55
CA THR A 108 3.97 0.25 -1.31
C THR A 108 2.69 -0.46 -1.68
N TYR A 109 1.58 0.17 -1.33
CA TYR A 109 0.23 -0.17 -1.77
C TYR A 109 -0.30 1.01 -2.57
N THR A 110 -1.17 0.74 -3.53
CA THR A 110 -1.86 1.79 -4.27
C THR A 110 -3.34 1.47 -4.44
N HIS A 111 -4.16 2.50 -4.25
CA HIS A 111 -5.60 2.51 -4.54
C HIS A 111 -5.90 3.12 -5.92
N TYR A 112 -4.88 3.50 -6.69
CA TYR A 112 -5.10 3.96 -8.06
C TYR A 112 -5.69 2.83 -8.90
N PRO A 113 -6.74 3.10 -9.70
CA PRO A 113 -7.27 2.09 -10.61
C PRO A 113 -6.18 1.70 -11.61
N PRO A 114 -6.01 0.40 -11.93
CA PRO A 114 -5.02 -0.05 -12.90
C PRO A 114 -5.52 0.22 -14.33
N THR A 115 -5.69 1.49 -14.70
CA THR A 115 -5.88 1.93 -16.09
C THR A 115 -4.64 1.58 -16.92
N SER A 116 -4.76 1.50 -18.25
CA SER A 116 -3.62 1.18 -19.13
C SER A 116 -2.35 1.99 -18.82
N VAL A 117 -2.50 3.29 -18.56
CA VAL A 117 -1.38 4.19 -18.18
C VAL A 117 -0.79 3.80 -16.83
N ASN A 118 -1.64 3.62 -15.80
CA ASN A 118 -1.17 3.24 -14.46
C ASN A 118 -0.52 1.85 -14.44
N GLN A 119 -1.04 0.90 -15.23
CA GLN A 119 -0.48 -0.45 -15.34
C GLN A 119 0.99 -0.42 -15.81
N VAL A 120 1.30 0.38 -16.83
CA VAL A 120 2.67 0.52 -17.35
C VAL A 120 3.60 1.07 -16.27
N ALA A 121 3.18 2.12 -15.56
CA ALA A 121 3.97 2.74 -14.50
C ALA A 121 4.24 1.76 -13.34
N ILE A 122 3.20 1.03 -12.89
CA ILE A 122 3.27 0.03 -11.82
C ILE A 122 4.18 -1.14 -12.21
N LEU A 123 3.99 -1.69 -13.42
CA LEU A 123 4.80 -2.77 -13.95
C LEU A 123 6.28 -2.37 -14.01
N ASN A 124 6.57 -1.15 -14.49
CA ASN A 124 7.94 -0.64 -14.54
C ASN A 124 8.57 -0.58 -13.15
N ALA A 125 7.89 0.02 -12.16
CA ALA A 125 8.39 0.10 -10.78
C ALA A 125 8.71 -1.28 -10.18
N ASN A 126 7.79 -2.24 -10.40
CA ASN A 126 7.93 -3.62 -9.96
C ASN A 126 9.11 -4.35 -10.65
N ARG A 127 9.37 -4.08 -11.93
CA ARG A 127 10.54 -4.60 -12.65
C ARG A 127 11.85 -4.01 -12.13
N LEU A 128 11.82 -2.76 -11.68
CA LEU A 128 12.96 -2.05 -11.10
C LEU A 128 13.22 -2.41 -9.62
N GLY A 129 12.39 -3.27 -9.02
CA GLY A 129 12.58 -3.80 -7.67
C GLY A 129 11.94 -2.96 -6.55
N PHE A 130 11.14 -1.95 -6.90
CA PHE A 130 10.28 -1.25 -5.95
C PHE A 130 8.85 -1.79 -6.04
N THR A 131 8.43 -2.53 -5.01
CA THR A 131 7.24 -3.36 -5.10
C THR A 131 5.95 -2.57 -4.85
N VAL A 132 5.20 -2.26 -5.90
CA VAL A 132 3.87 -1.67 -5.80
C VAL A 132 2.84 -2.81 -5.76
N ASN A 133 2.07 -2.88 -4.68
CA ASN A 133 0.97 -3.83 -4.51
C ASN A 133 -0.35 -3.18 -4.93
N LEU A 134 -1.16 -3.88 -5.71
CA LEU A 134 -2.52 -3.45 -6.06
C LEU A 134 -3.46 -3.71 -4.87
N SER A 135 -4.15 -2.68 -4.39
CA SER A 135 -5.11 -2.79 -3.30
C SER A 135 -6.52 -3.05 -3.83
N ALA A 136 -6.98 -4.29 -3.66
CA ALA A 136 -8.36 -4.66 -3.91
C ALA A 136 -9.25 -4.48 -2.67
N GLU A 137 -10.52 -4.24 -2.94
CA GLU A 137 -11.58 -4.00 -1.95
C GLU A 137 -12.49 -5.23 -1.82
N THR A 138 -12.53 -6.09 -2.84
CA THR A 138 -13.33 -7.31 -2.87
C THR A 138 -12.52 -8.48 -3.40
N LEU A 139 -12.96 -9.72 -3.15
CA LEU A 139 -12.26 -10.90 -3.67
C LEU A 139 -12.33 -11.03 -5.19
N VAL A 140 -13.43 -10.60 -5.81
CA VAL A 140 -13.59 -10.57 -7.27
C VAL A 140 -12.63 -9.55 -7.88
N GLN A 141 -12.51 -8.36 -7.28
CA GLN A 141 -11.53 -7.37 -7.73
C GLN A 141 -10.10 -7.87 -7.52
N ALA A 142 -9.83 -8.61 -6.45
CA ALA A 142 -8.52 -9.21 -6.21
C ALA A 142 -8.15 -10.23 -7.29
N ASP A 143 -9.12 -11.03 -7.77
CA ASP A 143 -8.93 -11.91 -8.93
C ASP A 143 -8.62 -11.11 -10.20
N ALA A 144 -9.44 -10.09 -10.51
CA ALA A 144 -9.24 -9.25 -11.68
C ALA A 144 -7.86 -8.55 -11.68
N TYR A 145 -7.38 -8.09 -10.52
CA TYR A 145 -6.06 -7.49 -10.38
C TYR A 145 -4.93 -8.52 -10.50
N ALA A 146 -5.15 -9.76 -10.05
CA ALA A 146 -4.18 -10.83 -10.20
C ALA A 146 -4.05 -11.27 -11.67
N ASP A 147 -5.15 -11.28 -12.43
CA ASP A 147 -5.18 -11.61 -13.87
C ASP A 147 -4.35 -10.63 -14.72
N LEU A 148 -4.14 -9.39 -14.25
CA LEU A 148 -3.28 -8.42 -14.94
C LEU A 148 -1.80 -8.87 -14.99
N GLY A 149 -1.34 -9.68 -14.03
CA GLY A 149 0.04 -10.18 -14.00
C GLY A 149 1.13 -9.11 -13.84
N ILE A 150 0.79 -7.88 -13.42
CA ILE A 150 1.74 -6.75 -13.34
C ILE A 150 2.31 -6.49 -11.95
N ALA A 151 1.66 -7.00 -10.91
CA ALA A 151 1.91 -6.64 -9.52
C ALA A 151 1.36 -7.70 -8.55
N PRO A 152 1.95 -7.84 -7.35
CA PRO A 152 1.31 -8.60 -6.29
C PRO A 152 0.04 -7.88 -5.81
N VAL A 153 -0.94 -8.66 -5.38
CA VAL A 153 -2.24 -8.14 -4.94
C VAL A 153 -2.37 -8.23 -3.43
N VAL A 154 -3.06 -7.24 -2.88
CA VAL A 154 -3.60 -7.26 -1.52
C VAL A 154 -5.09 -7.01 -1.54
N VAL A 155 -5.80 -7.48 -0.53
CA VAL A 155 -7.24 -7.29 -0.43
C VAL A 155 -7.63 -6.92 0.99
N VAL A 156 -8.60 -6.02 1.15
CA VAL A 156 -9.22 -5.82 2.46
C VAL A 156 -10.05 -7.04 2.85
N LEU A 157 -10.18 -7.32 4.14
CA LEU A 157 -10.98 -8.42 4.66
C LEU A 157 -11.96 -7.92 5.73
N PRO A 158 -13.06 -8.65 5.97
CA PRO A 158 -13.92 -8.40 7.11
C PRO A 158 -13.16 -8.35 8.44
N GLN A 159 -13.70 -7.61 9.40
CA GLN A 159 -13.15 -7.56 10.74
C GLN A 159 -13.03 -8.96 11.34
N ARG A 160 -11.97 -9.17 12.14
CA ARG A 160 -11.71 -10.41 12.90
C ARG A 160 -11.47 -11.67 12.05
N LEU A 161 -11.39 -11.56 10.72
CA LEU A 161 -11.01 -12.68 9.89
C LEU A 161 -9.50 -12.95 10.06
N THR A 162 -9.17 -14.10 10.66
CA THR A 162 -7.77 -14.48 10.99
C THR A 162 -7.26 -15.70 10.25
N LYS A 163 -8.15 -16.48 9.63
CA LYS A 163 -7.81 -17.69 8.88
C LYS A 163 -7.68 -17.39 7.37
N PRO A 164 -6.77 -18.05 6.64
CA PRO A 164 -6.72 -17.94 5.19
C PRO A 164 -8.06 -18.31 4.53
N ILE A 165 -8.37 -17.67 3.41
CA ILE A 165 -9.56 -17.95 2.59
C ILE A 165 -9.15 -18.12 1.12
N ARG A 166 -10.12 -18.41 0.26
CA ARG A 166 -9.93 -18.40 -1.20
C ARG A 166 -10.82 -17.36 -1.86
N THR A 167 -10.34 -16.81 -2.96
CA THR A 167 -11.15 -16.00 -3.87
C THR A 167 -12.09 -16.90 -4.70
N PRO A 168 -13.09 -16.35 -5.40
CA PRO A 168 -13.92 -17.10 -6.35
C PRO A 168 -13.13 -17.84 -7.43
N ALA A 169 -12.05 -17.27 -7.96
CA ALA A 169 -11.15 -17.97 -8.90
C ALA A 169 -10.19 -18.96 -8.21
N GLY A 170 -10.39 -19.25 -6.93
CA GLY A 170 -9.64 -20.24 -6.18
C GLY A 170 -8.26 -19.78 -5.69
N ARG A 171 -7.90 -18.50 -5.82
CA ARG A 171 -6.60 -17.98 -5.37
C ARG A 171 -6.52 -17.93 -3.86
N GLN A 172 -5.36 -18.27 -3.30
CA GLN A 172 -5.15 -18.25 -1.87
C GLN A 172 -5.03 -16.81 -1.37
N VAL A 173 -5.81 -16.47 -0.34
CA VAL A 173 -5.70 -15.23 0.42
C VAL A 173 -5.20 -15.56 1.82
N ILE A 174 -3.95 -15.21 2.12
CA ILE A 174 -3.40 -15.33 3.47
C ILE A 174 -3.73 -14.07 4.27
N VAL A 175 -3.92 -14.18 5.59
CA VAL A 175 -4.12 -13.01 6.44
C VAL A 175 -2.76 -12.42 6.82
N CYS A 176 -2.60 -11.11 6.68
CA CYS A 176 -1.38 -10.41 7.07
C CYS A 176 -1.01 -10.72 8.54
N PRO A 177 0.17 -11.30 8.82
CA PRO A 177 0.58 -11.66 10.18
C PRO A 177 0.66 -10.46 11.13
N ALA A 178 0.96 -9.27 10.61
CA ALA A 178 0.98 -8.04 11.40
C ALA A 178 -0.42 -7.56 11.81
N SER A 179 -1.47 -8.00 11.12
CA SER A 179 -2.87 -7.72 11.51
C SER A 179 -3.37 -8.65 12.61
N THR A 180 -2.77 -9.85 12.76
CA THR A 180 -3.11 -10.82 13.81
C THR A 180 -2.17 -10.74 15.02
N GLY A 181 -1.11 -9.94 14.94
CA GLY A 181 -0.11 -9.80 16.01
C GLY A 181 0.95 -10.89 16.03
N ASN A 182 1.00 -11.76 15.01
CA ASN A 182 1.93 -12.88 14.92
C ASN A 182 3.31 -12.50 14.39
N SER A 183 3.45 -11.34 13.74
CA SER A 183 4.71 -10.82 13.20
C SER A 183 4.61 -9.31 12.95
N ASP A 184 5.63 -8.74 12.32
CA ASP A 184 5.65 -7.37 11.78
C ASP A 184 6.22 -7.35 10.37
N CYS A 185 6.22 -6.19 9.70
CA CYS A 185 6.78 -6.10 8.35
C CYS A 185 8.27 -6.42 8.31
N LEU A 186 9.06 -6.00 9.32
CA LEU A 186 10.50 -6.26 9.37
C LEU A 186 10.81 -7.75 9.24
N ASN A 187 10.11 -8.58 10.00
CA ASN A 187 10.33 -10.03 10.04
C ASN A 187 9.61 -10.76 8.90
N CYS A 188 8.46 -10.26 8.45
CA CYS A 188 7.66 -10.93 7.41
C CYS A 188 8.13 -10.58 5.98
N GLY A 189 8.20 -9.30 5.63
CA GLY A 189 8.66 -8.83 4.32
C GLY A 189 7.86 -9.27 3.07
N ILE A 190 6.76 -10.02 3.23
CA ILE A 190 6.07 -10.64 2.09
C ILE A 190 5.48 -9.61 1.12
N CYS A 191 5.10 -8.42 1.62
CA CYS A 191 4.57 -7.35 0.77
C CYS A 191 5.60 -6.76 -0.21
N GLN A 192 6.89 -7.02 0.01
CA GLN A 192 7.97 -6.69 -0.92
C GLN A 192 8.29 -7.83 -1.90
N GLN A 193 7.82 -9.04 -1.64
CA GLN A 193 7.99 -10.16 -2.58
C GLN A 193 7.00 -9.97 -3.73
N ARG A 194 7.50 -9.48 -4.87
CA ARG A 194 6.72 -9.23 -6.08
C ARG A 194 6.09 -10.51 -6.64
N ASP A 195 6.87 -11.58 -6.68
CA ASP A 195 6.52 -12.84 -7.35
C ASP A 195 5.82 -13.85 -6.41
N ARG A 196 5.24 -13.37 -5.30
CA ARG A 196 4.54 -14.23 -4.35
C ARG A 196 3.26 -14.80 -4.96
N ALA A 197 2.97 -16.07 -4.67
CA ALA A 197 1.76 -16.74 -5.16
C ALA A 197 0.48 -16.29 -4.42
N ALA A 198 0.59 -15.89 -3.16
CA ALA A 198 -0.56 -15.58 -2.32
C ALA A 198 -0.96 -14.10 -2.37
N ILE A 199 -2.28 -13.87 -2.39
CA ILE A 199 -2.87 -12.56 -2.11
C ILE A 199 -2.78 -12.32 -0.60
N VAL A 200 -2.40 -11.11 -0.19
CA VAL A 200 -2.33 -10.76 1.24
C VAL A 200 -3.60 -10.00 1.65
N GLY A 201 -4.33 -10.56 2.59
CA GLY A 201 -5.54 -10.03 3.17
C GLY A 201 -5.31 -9.15 4.40
N PHE A 202 -6.03 -8.03 4.47
CA PHE A 202 -5.94 -7.07 5.57
C PHE A 202 -7.31 -6.91 6.24
N PRO A 203 -7.53 -7.54 7.42
CA PRO A 203 -8.74 -7.31 8.20
C PRO A 203 -8.95 -5.82 8.48
N ALA A 204 -10.17 -5.35 8.19
CA ALA A 204 -10.60 -4.00 8.51
C ALA A 204 -10.41 -3.75 10.02
N HIS A 205 -9.97 -2.55 10.39
CA HIS A 205 -9.61 -2.20 11.77
C HIS A 205 -9.73 -0.70 12.02
N GLY A 206 -9.71 -0.31 13.30
CA GLY A 206 -9.87 1.09 13.72
C GLY A 206 -11.31 1.59 13.61
N ALA A 207 -11.50 2.89 13.78
CA ALA A 207 -12.83 3.50 13.86
C ALA A 207 -13.64 3.38 12.55
N GLY A 208 -12.96 3.25 11.40
CA GLY A 208 -13.59 3.08 10.07
C GLY A 208 -13.91 1.65 9.68
N ALA A 209 -13.62 0.65 10.54
CA ALA A 209 -13.61 -0.75 10.15
C ALA A 209 -14.96 -1.26 9.62
N GLN A 210 -16.08 -0.81 10.20
CA GLN A 210 -17.42 -1.22 9.76
C GLN A 210 -17.72 -0.72 8.34
N ARG A 211 -17.37 0.54 8.01
CA ARG A 211 -17.59 1.12 6.67
C ARG A 211 -16.73 0.44 5.63
N VAL A 212 -15.45 0.22 5.95
CA VAL A 212 -14.51 -0.49 5.09
C VAL A 212 -14.95 -1.94 4.83
N GLN A 213 -15.44 -2.62 5.86
CA GLN A 213 -15.96 -3.99 5.73
C GLN A 213 -17.26 -4.04 4.90
N ALA A 214 -18.11 -3.01 4.95
CA ALA A 214 -19.32 -2.96 4.13
C ALA A 214 -18.97 -3.01 2.62
N ILE A 215 -17.97 -2.23 2.19
CA ILE A 215 -17.46 -2.21 0.81
C ILE A 215 -17.02 -3.62 0.37
N PHE A 216 -16.35 -4.37 1.24
CA PHE A 216 -15.95 -5.75 0.93
C PHE A 216 -17.15 -6.65 0.59
N PHE A 217 -18.30 -6.44 1.24
CA PHE A 217 -19.50 -7.24 1.01
C PHE A 217 -20.35 -6.77 -0.15
N GLU A 218 -20.22 -5.52 -0.60
CA GLU A 218 -20.91 -5.00 -1.80
C GLU A 218 -20.52 -5.78 -3.07
N GLY A 219 -19.33 -6.37 -3.11
CA GLY A 219 -18.85 -7.18 -4.24
C GLY A 219 -19.19 -8.68 -4.20
N ARG A 220 -20.11 -9.13 -3.33
CA ARG A 220 -20.55 -10.52 -3.34
C ARG A 220 -21.58 -10.74 -4.46
N PRO A 221 -21.38 -11.71 -5.37
CA PRO A 221 -22.47 -12.12 -6.24
C PRO A 221 -23.62 -12.65 -5.39
N SER A 222 -24.85 -12.22 -5.70
CA SER A 222 -26.10 -12.69 -5.13
C SER A 222 -26.31 -14.19 -5.35
#